data_AF-E1ZAE8-F1
#
_entry.id   AF-E1ZAE8-F1
#
_cell.length_a   1.000
_cell.length_b   1.000
_cell.length_c   1.000
_cell.angle_alpha   90.00
_cell.angle_beta   90.00
_cell.angle_gamma   90.00
#
_symmetry.space_group_name_H-M   'P 1'
#
loop_
_entity.id
_entity.type
_entity.pdbx_description
1 polymer ?
#
loop_
_entity_poly.entity_id
_entity_poly.type
_entity_poly.pdbx_seq_one_letter_code
_entity_poly.pdbx_strand_id
1 'polypeptide(L)' 'MVQATHGVLITGDVVLIEFIRSLNEEQPPKERFIIKDLGEKNLFIKDKKVEFVQKKVAEWQQSLRFEPKKDQQQQQQQ' A
#
# COMPACT_ATOMS: atom_id res chain seq x y z
N MET A 1 11.69 -18.29 -27.38
CA MET A 1 11.87 -18.63 -25.95
C MET A 1 10.89 -17.80 -25.14
N VAL A 2 10.15 -18.41 -24.21
CA VAL A 2 9.24 -17.68 -23.32
C VAL A 2 9.96 -17.45 -21.99
N GLN A 3 10.06 -16.20 -21.55
CA GLN A 3 10.47 -15.87 -20.18
C GLN A 3 9.22 -15.76 -19.32
N ALA A 4 9.15 -16.60 -18.28
CA ALA A 4 8.12 -16.52 -17.25
C ALA A 4 8.79 -16.13 -15.93
N THR A 5 8.20 -15.17 -15.23
CA THR A 5 8.67 -14.70 -13.92
C THR A 5 7.57 -14.96 -12.91
N HIS A 6 7.89 -15.61 -11.80
CA HIS A 6 6.97 -15.80 -10.68
C HIS A 6 6.85 -14.49 -9.90
N GLY A 7 5.62 -14.12 -9.54
CA GLY A 7 5.34 -12.95 -8.72
C GLY A 7 3.88 -12.91 -8.33
N VAL A 8 3.47 -11.80 -7.72
CA VAL A 8 2.09 -11.59 -7.28
C VAL A 8 1.49 -10.41 -8.02
N LEU A 9 0.28 -10.62 -8.53
CA LEU A 9 -0.54 -9.56 -9.12
C LEU A 9 -1.33 -8.86 -8.01
N ILE A 10 -1.12 -7.56 -7.87
CA ILE A 10 -1.93 -6.68 -7.04
C ILE A 10 -2.90 -5.93 -7.93
N THR A 11 -4.17 -5.98 -7.59
CA THR A 11 -5.25 -5.22 -8.25
C THR A 11 -5.94 -4.34 -7.22
N GLY A 12 -6.17 -3.08 -7.57
CA GLY A 12 -6.76 -2.09 -6.68
C GLY A 12 -7.28 -0.86 -7.40
N ASP A 13 -7.83 0.09 -6.64
CA ASP A 13 -8.09 1.43 -7.16
C ASP A 13 -6.78 2.20 -7.39
N VAL A 14 -6.89 3.31 -8.12
CA VAL A 14 -5.72 4.11 -8.54
C VAL A 14 -4.95 4.64 -7.33
N VAL A 15 -5.63 5.05 -6.25
CA VAL A 15 -4.97 5.65 -5.08
C VAL A 15 -4.12 4.62 -4.37
N LEU A 16 -4.66 3.41 -4.18
CA LEU A 16 -3.90 2.29 -3.60
C LEU A 16 -2.67 1.95 -4.44
N ILE A 17 -2.82 1.89 -5.77
CA ILE A 17 -1.72 1.57 -6.67
C ILE A 17 -0.62 2.63 -6.64
N GLU A 18 -0.99 3.92 -6.67
CA GLU A 18 -0.03 5.02 -6.55
C GLU A 18 0.69 5.03 -5.20
N PHE A 19 0.00 4.72 -4.11
CA PHE A 19 0.64 4.53 -2.81
C PHE A 19 1.67 3.38 -2.83
N ILE A 20 1.36 2.26 -3.48
CA ILE A 20 2.31 1.13 -3.60
C ILE A 20 3.51 1.52 -4.50
N ARG A 21 3.31 2.34 -5.53
CA ARG A 21 4.40 2.89 -6.35
C ARG A 21 5.33 3.76 -5.52
N SER A 22 4.79 4.68 -4.72
CA SER A 22 5.60 5.56 -3.87
C SER A 22 6.42 4.74 -2.86
N LEU A 23 5.80 3.73 -2.22
CA LEU A 23 6.50 2.80 -1.33
C LEU A 23 7.67 2.08 -2.01
N ASN A 24 7.51 1.71 -3.28
CA ASN A 24 8.56 1.08 -4.06
C ASN A 24 9.68 2.07 -4.43
N GLU A 25 9.34 3.30 -4.77
CA GLU A 25 10.31 4.36 -5.11
C GLU A 25 11.18 4.78 -3.92
N GLU A 26 10.60 4.76 -2.72
CA GLU A 26 11.28 4.99 -1.44
C GLU A 26 12.32 3.89 -1.10
N GLN A 27 12.21 2.70 -1.70
CA GLN A 27 13.20 1.64 -1.47
C GLN A 27 14.51 1.92 -2.22
N PRO A 28 15.66 1.52 -1.66
CA PRO A 28 16.91 1.45 -2.41
C PRO A 28 16.72 0.67 -3.72
N PRO A 29 17.42 1.01 -4.81
CA PRO A 29 17.22 0.38 -6.12
C PRO A 29 17.27 -1.16 -6.11
N LYS A 30 18.12 -1.75 -5.26
CA LYS A 30 18.25 -3.21 -5.08
C LYS A 30 17.06 -3.85 -4.38
N GLU A 31 16.31 -3.08 -3.60
CA GLU A 31 15.20 -3.53 -2.76
C GLU A 31 13.83 -3.25 -3.36
N ARG A 32 13.78 -2.50 -4.47
CA ARG A 32 12.57 -2.30 -5.28
C ARG A 32 11.93 -3.63 -5.61
N PHE A 33 10.61 -3.66 -5.50
CA PHE A 33 9.81 -4.88 -5.50
C PHE A 33 8.76 -4.93 -6.60
N ILE A 34 8.51 -3.84 -7.32
CA ILE A 34 7.71 -3.87 -8.55
C ILE A 34 8.54 -4.52 -9.65
N ILE A 35 8.02 -5.63 -10.20
CA ILE A 35 8.58 -6.33 -11.36
C ILE A 35 8.09 -5.66 -12.64
N LYS A 36 6.78 -5.39 -12.71
CA LYS A 36 6.17 -4.75 -13.87
C LYS A 36 4.96 -3.93 -13.48
N ASP A 37 4.88 -2.74 -14.04
CA ASP A 37 3.68 -1.91 -14.06
C ASP A 37 2.74 -2.40 -15.17
N LEU A 38 1.50 -2.70 -14.81
CA LEU A 38 0.48 -3.23 -15.72
C LEU A 38 -0.69 -2.23 -15.90
N GLY A 39 -0.43 -0.95 -15.61
CA GLY A 39 -1.38 0.16 -15.76
C GLY A 39 -1.83 0.75 -14.42
N GLU A 40 -2.88 1.56 -14.47
CA GLU A 40 -3.33 2.38 -13.32
C GLU A 40 -3.86 1.56 -12.14
N LYS A 41 -4.33 0.33 -12.40
CA LYS A 41 -5.03 -0.50 -11.41
C LYS A 41 -4.32 -1.80 -11.07
N ASN A 42 -3.17 -2.07 -11.71
CA ASN A 42 -2.52 -3.37 -11.64
C ASN A 42 -1.01 -3.22 -11.52
N LEU A 43 -0.43 -3.89 -10.53
CA LEU A 43 1.02 -4.02 -10.35
C LEU A 43 1.41 -5.48 -10.21
N PHE A 44 2.50 -5.87 -10.87
CA PHE A 44 3.12 -7.18 -10.69
C PHE A 44 4.37 -7.03 -9.82
N ILE A 45 4.38 -7.68 -8.66
CA ILE A 45 5.42 -7.50 -7.63
C ILE A 45 6.13 -8.81 -7.28
N LYS A 46 7.27 -8.69 -6.60
CA LYS A 46 8.00 -9.80 -5.98
C LYS A 46 7.17 -10.44 -4.86
N ASP A 47 7.01 -11.75 -4.92
CA ASP A 47 6.35 -12.61 -3.93
C ASP A 47 6.81 -12.34 -2.48
N LYS A 48 8.11 -12.23 -2.25
CA LYS A 48 8.71 -12.00 -0.92
C LYS A 48 8.34 -10.65 -0.28
N LYS A 49 7.72 -9.74 -1.02
CA LYS A 49 7.37 -8.39 -0.56
C LYS A 49 5.88 -8.21 -0.33
N VAL A 50 5.07 -9.26 -0.53
CA VAL A 50 3.61 -9.22 -0.33
C VAL A 50 3.25 -8.84 1.11
N GLU A 51 3.83 -9.52 2.10
CA GLU A 51 3.56 -9.23 3.52
C GLU A 51 3.96 -7.79 3.91
N PHE A 52 5.07 -7.31 3.36
CA PHE A 52 5.52 -5.93 3.55
C PHE A 52 4.50 -4.92 3.00
N VAL A 53 4.02 -5.14 1.77
CA VAL A 53 3.02 -4.26 1.15
C VAL A 53 1.71 -4.31 1.93
N GLN A 54 1.23 -5.49 2.32
CA GLN A 54 0.01 -5.64 3.10
C GLN A 54 0.09 -4.89 4.44
N LYS A 55 1.21 -5.01 5.15
CA LYS A 55 1.44 -4.29 6.40
C LYS A 55 1.42 -2.78 6.19
N LYS A 56 2.11 -2.27 5.15
CA LYS A 56 2.17 -0.83 4.85
C LYS A 56 0.82 -0.26 4.43
N VAL A 57 0.04 -1.00 3.65
CA VAL A 57 -1.34 -0.63 3.29
C VAL A 57 -2.22 -0.56 4.55
N ALA A 58 -2.11 -1.52 5.46
CA ALA A 58 -2.87 -1.49 6.71
C ALA A 58 -2.49 -0.28 7.59
N GLU A 59 -1.20 0.01 7.73
CA GLU A 59 -0.70 1.20 8.45
C GLU A 59 -1.22 2.51 7.83
N TRP A 60 -1.20 2.61 6.49
CA TRP A 60 -1.71 3.76 5.77
C TRP A 60 -3.22 3.92 5.93
N GLN A 61 -3.98 2.82 5.83
CA GLN A 61 -5.42 2.86 6.07
C GLN A 61 -5.77 3.30 7.50
N GLN A 62 -4.96 2.93 8.49
CA GLN A 62 -5.14 3.38 9.87
C GLN A 62 -4.84 4.87 10.03
N SER A 63 -3.81 5.40 9.38
CA SER A 63 -3.50 6.84 9.45
C SER A 63 -4.56 7.73 8.79
N LEU A 64 -5.31 7.18 7.82
CA LEU A 64 -6.45 7.86 7.19
C LEU A 64 -7.72 7.84 8.05
N ARG A 65 -7.80 7.01 9.10
CA ARG A 65 -8.96 6.98 9.98
C ARG A 65 -8.92 8.15 10.94
N PHE A 66 -9.92 9.01 10.85
CA PHE A 66 -10.18 10.01 11.87
C PHE A 66 -10.80 9.33 13.10
N GLU A 67 -10.15 9.46 14.25
CA GLU A 67 -10.75 9.13 15.55
C GLU A 67 -11.25 10.42 16.22
N PRO A 68 -12.57 10.58 16.42
CA PRO A 68 -13.09 11.73 17.14
C PRO A 68 -12.59 11.72 18.59
N LYS A 69 -11.92 12.79 19.02
CA LYS A 69 -11.51 13.00 20.41
C LYS A 69 -12.76 12.98 21.30
N LYS A 70 -12.77 12.11 22.31
CA LYS A 70 -13.92 11.94 23.24
C LYS A 70 -14.12 13.10 24.25
N ASP A 71 -13.36 14.19 24.13
CA ASP A 71 -13.21 15.16 25.22
C ASP A 71 -14.08 16.43 25.14
N GLN A 72 -15.20 16.43 24.41
CA GLN A 72 -16.06 17.63 24.33
C GLN A 72 -17.53 17.44 24.73
N GLN A 73 -17.93 16.27 25.23
CA GLN A 73 -19.32 16.02 25.63
C GLN A 73 -19.60 16.06 27.15
N GLN A 74 -18.60 16.27 28.01
CA GLN A 74 -18.81 16.24 29.47
C GLN A 74 -18.76 17.62 30.19
N GLN A 75 -18.56 18.74 29.49
CA GLN A 75 -18.52 20.07 30.12
C GLN A 75 -19.78 20.94 29.91
N GLN A 76 -20.88 20.39 29.38
CA GLN A 76 -22.17 21.12 29.28
C GLN A 76 -23.26 20.56 30.21
N GLN A 77 -22.92 19.65 31.13
CA GLN A 77 -23.84 19.17 32.16
C GLN A 77 -23.17 19.22 33.52
N GLN A 78 -22.96 20.42 34.04
CA GLN A 78 -22.87 20.70 35.48
C GLN A 78 -23.07 22.19 35.73
#